data_AF-A0A392RJ52-F1
#
_entry.id   AF-A0A392RJ52-F1
#
_cell.length_a   1.000
_cell.length_b   1.000
_cell.length_c   1.000
_cell.angle_alpha   90.00
_cell.angle_beta   90.00
_cell.angle_gamma   90.00
#
_symmetry.space_group_name_H-M   'P 1'
#
loop_
_entity.id
_entity.type
_entity.pdbx_description
1 polymer ?
#
loop_
_entity_poly.entity_id
_entity_poly.type
_entity_poly.pdbx_seq_one_letter_code
_entity_poly.pdbx_strand_id
1 'polypeptide(L)'
;MGMNVIPLKELTPNEPKELTLKLLKTLEPDNPENEKPRGELVVEVMYKPFTEDELPKNPEDNNGIEKAPEGTPATGGLLVIIIH
;
A
#
# COMPACT_ATOMS: atom_id res chain seq x y z
N MET A 1 17.18 -5.70 -6.92
CA MET A 1 15.82 -5.36 -6.42
C MET A 1 15.59 -3.88 -6.70
N GLY A 2 14.40 -3.50 -7.19
CA GLY A 2 14.05 -2.12 -7.53
C GLY A 2 12.92 -1.59 -6.66
N MET A 3 12.55 -0.33 -6.86
CA MET A 3 11.58 0.42 -6.05
C MET A 3 10.49 1.03 -6.92
N ASN A 4 9.30 1.24 -6.33
CA ASN A 4 8.19 1.97 -6.92
C ASN A 4 7.35 2.63 -5.81
N VAL A 5 6.52 3.63 -6.16
CA VAL A 5 5.64 4.35 -5.23
C VAL A 5 4.23 4.37 -5.81
N ILE A 6 3.25 3.97 -5.01
CA ILE A 6 1.82 4.08 -5.32
C ILE A 6 1.21 5.14 -4.39
N PRO A 7 0.75 6.29 -4.92
CA PRO A 7 0.02 7.26 -4.13
C PRO A 7 -1.35 6.70 -3.70
N LEU A 8 -1.60 6.61 -2.39
CA LEU A 8 -2.88 6.10 -1.86
C LEU A 8 -4.09 6.91 -2.32
N LYS A 9 -3.90 8.21 -2.62
CA LYS A 9 -4.93 9.09 -3.19
C LYS A 9 -5.45 8.65 -4.56
N GLU A 10 -4.71 7.81 -5.28
CA GLU A 10 -5.07 7.27 -6.60
C GLU A 10 -5.77 5.90 -6.51
N LEU A 11 -5.95 5.38 -5.29
CA LEU A 11 -6.68 4.15 -5.01
C LEU A 11 -8.11 4.50 -4.57
N THR A 12 -9.08 3.79 -5.15
CA THR A 12 -10.46 3.86 -4.69
C THR A 12 -10.59 3.05 -3.39
N PRO A 13 -11.13 3.64 -2.31
CA PRO A 13 -11.39 2.91 -1.08
C PRO A 13 -12.27 1.67 -1.28
N ASN A 14 -11.91 0.55 -0.66
CA ASN A 14 -12.61 -0.75 -0.67
C ASN A 14 -12.75 -1.40 -2.05
N GLU A 15 -11.96 -0.97 -3.03
CA GLU A 15 -11.97 -1.53 -4.37
C GLU A 15 -10.59 -2.15 -4.68
N PRO A 16 -10.53 -3.43 -5.11
CA PRO A 16 -9.28 -4.02 -5.54
C PRO A 16 -8.87 -3.43 -6.89
N LYS A 17 -7.57 -3.14 -7.04
CA LYS A 17 -7.00 -2.56 -8.25
C LYS A 17 -5.71 -3.28 -8.61
N GLU A 18 -5.66 -3.81 -9.83
CA GLU A 18 -4.43 -4.35 -10.41
C GLU A 18 -3.53 -3.22 -10.92
N LEU A 19 -2.25 -3.25 -10.56
CA LEU A 19 -1.24 -2.28 -10.97
C LEU A 19 0.01 -2.99 -11.48
N THR A 20 0.49 -2.56 -12.64
CA THR A 20 1.80 -2.94 -13.17
C THR A 20 2.84 -1.89 -12.78
N LEU A 21 3.74 -2.24 -11.87
CA LEU A 21 4.77 -1.36 -11.35
C LEU A 21 6.10 -1.59 -12.06
N LYS A 22 6.59 -0.57 -12.77
CA LYS A 22 7.95 -0.58 -13.33
C LYS A 22 8.97 -0.35 -12.23
N LEU A 23 9.90 -1.28 -12.07
CA LEU A 23 10.89 -1.20 -11.00
C LEU A 23 12.01 -0.22 -11.37
N LEU A 24 12.23 0.78 -10.53
CA LEU A 24 13.29 1.78 -10.68
C LEU A 24 14.46 1.50 -9.71
N LYS A 25 15.64 2.08 -9.95
CA LYS A 25 16.77 1.97 -9.02
C LYS A 25 16.56 2.87 -7.80
N THR A 26 16.13 4.09 -8.06
CA THR A 26 15.86 5.11 -7.05
C THR A 26 14.50 5.76 -7.33
N LEU A 27 13.95 6.45 -6.32
CA LEU A 27 12.73 7.24 -6.47
C LEU A 27 13.02 8.68 -6.96
N GLU A 28 14.28 8.98 -7.28
CA GLU A 28 14.64 10.29 -7.80
C GLU A 28 14.17 10.42 -9.25
N PRO A 29 13.40 11.48 -9.57
CA PRO A 29 13.08 11.78 -10.96
C PRO A 29 14.37 12.06 -11.73
N ASP A 30 14.43 11.62 -13.00
CA ASP A 30 15.56 11.84 -13.92
C ASP A 30 16.91 11.23 -13.52
N ASN A 31 16.94 10.28 -12.57
CA ASN A 31 18.18 9.56 -12.28
C ASN A 31 18.54 8.64 -13.48
N PRO A 32 19.73 8.77 -14.10
CA PRO A 32 20.13 7.96 -15.26
C PRO A 32 20.19 6.45 -14.96
N GLU A 33 20.29 6.06 -13.69
CA GLU A 33 20.20 4.64 -13.30
C GLU A 33 18.80 4.04 -13.48
N ASN A 34 17.77 4.88 -13.60
CA ASN A 34 16.39 4.47 -13.86
C ASN A 34 16.12 4.15 -15.34
N GLU A 35 17.04 4.48 -16.25
CA GLU A 35 16.93 4.11 -17.67
C GLU A 35 17.16 2.61 -17.90
N LYS A 36 17.84 1.92 -16.98
CA LYS A 36 18.07 0.48 -17.08
C LYS A 36 16.81 -0.29 -16.65
N PRO A 37 16.27 -1.18 -17.49
CA PRO A 37 15.11 -1.98 -17.12
C PRO A 37 15.46 -2.90 -15.95
N ARG A 38 14.61 -2.93 -14.93
CA ARG A 38 14.75 -3.81 -13.74
C ARG A 38 13.60 -4.78 -13.56
N GLY A 39 12.78 -4.93 -14.60
CA GLY A 39 11.57 -5.72 -14.57
C GLY A 39 10.35 -4.93 -14.11
N GLU A 40 9.24 -5.65 -14.07
CA GLU A 40 7.92 -5.15 -13.71
C GLU A 40 7.33 -6.07 -12.65
N LEU A 41 6.50 -5.50 -11.78
CA LEU A 41 5.78 -6.23 -10.74
C LEU A 41 4.29 -6.01 -10.96
N VAL A 42 3.53 -7.10 -11.09
CA VAL A 42 2.06 -7.04 -11.13
C VAL A 42 1.56 -7.30 -9.71
N VAL A 43 0.89 -6.31 -9.14
CA VAL A 43 0.27 -6.42 -7.82
C VAL A 43 -1.20 -6.08 -7.89
N GLU A 44 -2.00 -6.77 -7.08
CA GLU A 44 -3.34 -6.31 -6.76
C GLU A 44 -3.28 -5.60 -5.40
N VAL A 45 -3.83 -4.37 -5.34
CA VAL A 45 -3.88 -3.57 -4.12
C VAL A 45 -5.31 -3.23 -3.77
N MET A 46 -5.65 -3.28 -2.49
CA MET A 46 -6.92 -2.81 -1.97
C MET A 46 -6.64 -1.90 -0.77
N TYR A 47 -7.14 -0.66 -0.84
CA TYR A 47 -7.03 0.29 0.26
C TYR A 47 -8.34 0.36 1.04
N LYS A 48 -8.28 0.08 2.34
CA LYS A 48 -9.42 0.17 3.25
C LYS A 48 -9.16 1.29 4.29
N PRO A 49 -9.76 2.49 4.13
CA PRO A 49 -9.62 3.55 5.12
C PRO A 49 -10.23 3.11 6.46
N PHE A 50 -9.61 3.50 7.57
CA PHE A 50 -10.21 3.28 8.88
C PHE A 50 -11.39 4.24 9.05
N THR A 51 -12.55 3.69 9.42
CA THR A 51 -13.68 4.46 9.92
C THR A 51 -13.67 4.42 11.45
N GLU A 52 -14.30 5.40 12.10
CA GLU A 52 -14.35 5.49 13.58
C GLU A 52 -14.96 4.24 14.25
N ASP A 53 -15.78 3.48 13.52
CA ASP A 53 -16.40 2.22 13.98
C ASP A 53 -15.48 1.00 13.88
N GLU A 54 -14.46 1.02 13.00
CA GLU A 54 -13.49 -0.08 12.84
C GLU A 54 -12.21 0.12 13.65
N LEU A 55 -12.10 1.22 14.38
CA LEU A 55 -11.10 1.35 15.44
C LEU A 55 -11.45 0.35 16.55
N PRO A 56 -10.60 -0.66 16.84
CA PRO A 56 -10.90 -1.62 17.88
C PRO A 56 -11.00 -0.88 19.22
N LYS A 57 -12.23 -0.80 19.76
CA LYS A 57 -12.51 -0.22 21.10
C LYS A 57 -11.78 -0.95 22.21
N ASN A 58 -11.38 -2.20 21.97
CA ASN A 58 -10.54 -3.00 22.85
C ASN A 58 -9.31 -3.54 22.10
N PRO A 59 -8.11 -3.40 22.65
CA PRO A 59 -6.89 -3.81 21.99
C PRO A 59 -6.67 -5.33 21.88
N GLU A 60 -7.57 -6.15 22.44
CA GLU A 60 -7.42 -7.60 22.64
C GLU A 60 -8.24 -8.47 21.67
N ASP A 61 -9.10 -7.88 20.82
CA ASP A 61 -9.97 -8.65 19.92
C ASP A 61 -9.19 -9.17 18.70
N ASN A 62 -8.89 -10.47 18.74
CA ASN A 62 -7.99 -11.19 17.84
C ASN A 62 -8.67 -11.64 16.54
N ASN A 63 -9.53 -10.82 15.91
CA ASN A 63 -10.33 -11.27 14.76
C ASN A 63 -9.62 -11.22 13.39
N GLY A 64 -8.32 -11.52 13.32
CA GLY A 64 -7.62 -11.79 12.05
C GLY A 64 -7.41 -10.60 11.09
N ILE A 65 -7.82 -9.38 11.47
CA ILE A 65 -7.45 -8.15 10.77
C ILE A 65 -6.21 -7.61 11.49
N GLU A 66 -5.07 -7.55 10.80
CA GLU A 66 -3.85 -6.97 11.35
C GLU A 66 -4.16 -5.55 11.86
N LYS A 67 -3.97 -5.37 13.17
CA LYS A 67 -4.33 -4.15 13.86
C LYS A 67 -3.39 -3.03 13.44
N ALA A 68 -3.93 -1.82 13.27
CA ALA A 68 -3.10 -0.64 13.06
C ALA A 68 -2.08 -0.50 14.21
N PRO A 69 -0.79 -0.25 13.93
CA PRO A 69 0.22 -0.06 14.96
C PRO A 69 -0.14 1.14 15.87
N GLU A 70 0.30 1.07 17.12
CA GLU A 70 0.05 2.10 18.13
C GLU A 70 0.64 3.44 17.66
N GLY A 71 -0.17 4.51 17.67
CA GLY A 71 0.20 5.82 17.14
C GLY A 71 -0.29 6.13 15.72
N THR A 72 -1.07 5.24 15.09
CA THR A 72 -1.70 5.53 13.79
C THR A 72 -2.68 6.70 13.93
N PRO A 73 -2.55 7.78 13.13
CA PRO A 73 -3.47 8.91 13.19
C PRO A 73 -4.91 8.48 12.85
N ALA A 74 -5.90 9.24 13.34
CA ALA A 74 -7.32 8.95 13.15
C ALA A 74 -7.75 8.83 11.67
N THR A 75 -6.94 9.32 10.74
CA THR A 75 -7.15 9.24 9.28
C THR A 75 -6.36 8.11 8.60
N GLY A 76 -5.88 7.11 9.36
CA GLY A 76 -5.12 5.97 8.80
C GLY A 76 -5.99 5.01 7.96
N GLY A 77 -5.38 3.95 7.42
CA GLY A 77 -6.10 2.83 6.80
C GLY A 77 -5.23 1.58 6.68
N LEU A 78 -5.85 0.47 6.30
CA LEU A 78 -5.16 -0.77 5.90
C LEU A 78 -4.92 -0.76 4.41
N LEU A 79 -3.72 -1.18 4.01
CA LEU A 79 -3.39 -1.46 2.61
C LEU A 79 -3.04 -2.93 2.50
N VAL A 80 -3.80 -3.67 1.71
CA VAL A 80 -3.53 -5.07 1.39
C VAL A 80 -2.84 -5.12 0.03
N ILE A 81 -1.73 -5.86 -0.06
CA ILE A 81 -0.93 -6.03 -1.28
C ILE A 81 -0.82 -7.52 -1.58
N ILE A 82 -1.26 -7.93 -2.76
CA ILE A 82 -1.18 -9.30 -3.26
C ILE A 82 -0.22 -9.31 -4.44
N ILE A 83 0.79 -10.18 -4.37
CA ILE A 83 1.81 -10.35 -5.41
C ILE A 83 1.48 -11.62 -6.20
N HIS A 84 1.45 -11.52 -7.53
CA HIS A 84 1.21 -12.62 -8.45
C HIS A 84 2.51 -13.23 -8.98
#